data_AF-K1U219-F1
#
_entry.id   AF-K1U219-F1
#
_cell.length_a   1.000
_cell.length_b   1.000
_cell.length_c   1.000
_cell.angle_alpha   90.00
_cell.angle_beta   90.00
_cell.angle_gamma   90.00
#
_symmetry.space_group_name_H-M   'P 1'
#
loop_
_entity.id
_entity.type
_entity.pdbx_description
1 polymer ?
#
loop_
_entity_poly.entity_id
_entity_poly.type
_entity_poly.pdbx_seq_one_letter_code
_entity_poly.pdbx_strand_id
1 'polypeptide(L)'
;QYNDLDALHAYFDFGKTGKYSNIRKLCNNYNHANSFYYIIMNDNDILNKHRINELTRISDCVRDIFIFHFAYCISLNPHYIMASDYTDALDCGMPPEKGSECWVAPFAQKIFDKYIKTRCPDLAAYIIKNNAMQFD
;
A
#
# COMPACT_ATOMS: atom_id res chain seq x y z
N GLN A 1 5.11 6.67 -21.98
CA GLN A 1 4.12 6.28 -20.95
C GLN A 1 4.40 7.07 -19.67
N TYR A 2 4.02 8.34 -19.61
CA TYR A 2 4.16 9.17 -18.40
C TYR A 2 2.80 9.69 -17.89
N ASN A 3 1.72 9.50 -18.66
CA ASN A 3 0.37 10.01 -18.38
C ASN A 3 -0.48 9.10 -17.44
N ASP A 4 0.03 7.96 -16.98
CA ASP A 4 -0.80 6.99 -16.25
C ASP A 4 -0.82 7.24 -14.72
N LEU A 5 0.24 7.84 -14.17
CA LEU A 5 0.30 8.15 -12.74
C LEU A 5 -0.68 9.25 -12.33
N ASP A 6 -1.08 10.13 -13.24
CA ASP A 6 -2.06 11.19 -12.95
C ASP A 6 -3.44 10.60 -12.63
N ALA A 7 -3.82 9.51 -13.33
CA ALA A 7 -5.05 8.78 -13.03
C ALA A 7 -4.94 8.09 -11.65
N LEU A 8 -3.78 7.51 -11.34
CA LEU A 8 -3.52 6.92 -10.03
C LEU A 8 -3.55 7.96 -8.89
N HIS A 9 -3.02 9.17 -9.11
CA HIS A 9 -3.06 10.27 -8.14
C HIS A 9 -4.49 10.60 -7.68
N ALA A 10 -5.49 10.46 -8.56
CA ALA A 10 -6.88 10.77 -8.24
C ALA A 10 -7.46 9.91 -7.09
N TYR A 11 -6.88 8.74 -6.82
CA TYR A 11 -7.28 7.86 -5.72
C TYR A 11 -6.70 8.28 -4.36
N PHE A 12 -5.81 9.27 -4.34
CA PHE A 12 -5.09 9.68 -3.15
C PHE A 12 -5.28 11.18 -2.88
N ASP A 13 -5.89 11.49 -1.74
CA ASP A 13 -6.19 12.87 -1.34
C ASP A 13 -4.94 13.58 -0.78
N PHE A 14 -4.15 14.15 -1.69
CA PHE A 14 -2.95 14.93 -1.41
C PHE A 14 -3.21 16.43 -1.15
N GLY A 15 -4.48 16.85 -1.10
CA GLY A 15 -4.84 18.25 -0.86
C GLY A 15 -4.24 18.79 0.44
N LYS A 16 -4.16 20.13 0.58
CA LYS A 16 -3.59 20.77 1.78
C LYS A 16 -4.25 20.32 3.10
N THR A 17 -5.54 20.00 3.05
CA THR A 17 -6.33 19.45 4.16
C THR A 17 -6.67 17.97 3.96
N GLY A 18 -6.10 17.36 2.93
CA GLY A 18 -6.40 16.00 2.53
C GLY A 18 -5.78 14.95 3.43
N LYS A 19 -6.23 13.71 3.25
CA LYS A 19 -5.81 12.56 4.06
C LYS A 19 -4.29 12.49 4.24
N TYR A 20 -3.52 12.53 3.15
CA TYR A 20 -2.05 12.35 3.22
C TYR A 20 -1.33 13.55 3.82
N SER A 21 -1.88 14.76 3.67
CA SER A 21 -1.39 15.95 4.40
C SER A 21 -1.59 15.79 5.91
N ASN A 22 -2.73 15.25 6.33
CA ASN A 22 -3.03 15.01 7.75
C ASN A 22 -2.16 13.89 8.34
N ILE A 23 -1.93 12.81 7.59
CA ILE A 23 -0.99 11.74 7.97
C ILE A 23 0.40 12.32 8.19
N ARG A 24 0.92 13.10 7.22
CA ARG A 24 2.23 13.76 7.33
C ARG A 24 2.34 14.63 8.59
N LYS A 25 1.32 15.46 8.86
CA LYS A 25 1.29 16.31 10.06
C LYS A 25 1.31 15.49 11.36
N LEU A 26 0.54 14.39 11.41
CA LEU A 26 0.51 13.50 12.57
C LEU A 26 1.88 12.87 12.82
N CYS A 27 2.49 12.27 11.80
CA CYS A 27 3.83 11.68 11.90
C CYS A 27 4.87 12.71 12.33
N ASN A 28 4.82 13.92 11.77
CA ASN A 28 5.70 15.02 12.15
C ASN A 28 5.54 15.40 13.64
N ASN A 29 4.32 15.43 14.14
CA ASN A 29 4.06 15.74 15.55
C ASN A 29 4.62 14.69 16.52
N TYR A 30 4.50 13.40 16.18
CA TYR A 30 5.11 12.32 16.98
C TYR A 30 6.64 12.34 16.89
N ASN A 31 7.21 12.52 15.70
CA ASN A 31 8.65 12.53 15.49
C ASN A 31 9.35 13.68 16.21
N HIS A 32 8.76 14.87 16.16
CA HIS A 32 9.34 16.07 16.77
C HIS A 32 8.86 16.35 18.19
N ALA A 33 8.00 15.48 18.75
CA ALA A 33 7.44 15.67 20.08
C ALA A 33 6.82 17.08 20.27
N ASN A 34 6.07 17.55 19.26
CA ASN A 34 5.58 18.94 19.16
C ASN A 34 4.63 19.38 20.30
N SER A 35 4.28 18.48 21.21
CA SER A 35 3.50 18.74 22.41
C SER A 35 3.82 17.69 23.47
N PHE A 36 3.68 18.06 24.74
CA PHE A 36 3.74 17.14 25.88
C PHE A 36 2.78 15.95 25.72
N TYR A 37 1.65 16.14 25.04
CA TYR A 37 0.74 15.05 24.67
C TYR A 37 1.47 13.94 23.91
N TYR A 38 2.19 14.25 22.84
CA TYR A 38 2.87 13.26 22.00
C TYR A 38 4.02 12.57 22.73
N ILE A 39 4.66 13.25 23.69
CA ILE A 39 5.68 12.66 24.56
C ILE A 39 5.05 11.60 25.47
N ILE A 40 3.98 11.96 26.20
CA ILE A 40 3.29 11.04 27.12
C ILE A 40 2.74 9.81 26.38
N MET A 41 2.27 9.97 25.14
CA MET A 41 1.73 8.84 24.38
C MET A 41 2.76 7.73 24.12
N ASN A 42 4.05 8.07 24.09
CA ASN A 42 5.14 7.12 23.92
C ASN A 42 5.65 6.50 25.24
N ASP A 43 5.18 6.99 26.39
CA ASP A 43 5.55 6.47 27.69
C ASP A 43 4.63 5.31 28.10
N ASN A 44 5.17 4.10 28.23
CA ASN A 44 4.37 2.92 28.55
C ASN A 44 3.94 2.84 30.02
N ASP A 45 4.61 3.56 30.91
CA ASP A 45 4.33 3.54 32.35
C ASP A 45 3.14 4.44 32.71
N ILE A 46 2.86 5.44 31.86
CA ILE A 46 1.71 6.33 32.04
C ILE A 46 0.45 5.64 31.51
N LEU A 47 -0.56 5.44 32.37
CA LEU A 47 -1.86 4.90 31.94
C LEU A 47 -2.68 6.00 31.25
N ASN A 48 -2.75 5.99 29.92
CA ASN A 48 -3.55 6.94 29.14
C ASN A 48 -4.77 6.26 28.50
N LYS A 49 -5.97 6.69 28.88
CA LYS A 49 -7.26 6.17 28.37
C LYS A 49 -7.45 6.35 26.84
N HIS A 50 -6.68 7.22 26.20
CA HIS A 50 -6.74 7.48 24.77
C HIS A 50 -5.69 6.71 23.95
N ARG A 51 -4.78 5.95 24.59
CA ARG A 51 -3.67 5.29 23.91
C ARG A 51 -4.13 4.33 22.81
N ILE A 52 -5.15 3.51 23.09
CA ILE A 52 -5.68 2.56 22.10
C ILE A 52 -6.23 3.28 20.86
N ASN A 53 -6.87 4.44 21.04
CA ASN A 53 -7.40 5.23 19.93
C ASN A 53 -6.26 5.82 19.08
N GLU A 54 -5.20 6.34 19.71
CA GLU A 54 -4.03 6.84 18.97
C GLU A 54 -3.27 5.71 18.27
N LEU A 55 -3.09 4.55 18.90
CA LEU A 55 -2.46 3.39 18.26
C LEU A 55 -3.28 2.91 17.06
N THR A 56 -4.60 2.92 17.17
CA THR A 56 -5.51 2.59 16.06
C THR A 56 -5.35 3.60 14.93
N ARG A 57 -5.32 4.89 15.26
CA ARG A 57 -5.12 5.98 14.29
C ARG A 57 -3.77 5.88 13.58
N ILE A 58 -2.69 5.58 14.30
CA ILE A 58 -1.36 5.35 13.71
C ILE A 58 -1.38 4.10 12.83
N SER A 59 -2.03 3.02 13.27
CA SER A 59 -2.17 1.80 12.47
C SER A 59 -2.91 2.06 11.16
N ASP A 60 -3.95 2.89 11.18
CA ASP A 60 -4.67 3.29 9.97
C ASP A 60 -3.77 4.15 9.05
N CYS A 61 -2.97 5.06 9.61
CA CYS A 61 -2.03 5.87 8.84
C CYS A 61 -0.96 5.00 8.14
N VAL A 62 -0.37 4.04 8.86
CA VAL A 62 0.60 3.10 8.29
C VAL A 62 -0.03 2.28 7.17
N ARG A 63 -1.29 1.86 7.34
CA ARG A 63 -2.02 1.11 6.32
C ARG A 63 -2.31 1.94 5.08
N ASP A 64 -2.69 3.20 5.24
CA ASP A 64 -2.93 4.11 4.12
C ASP A 64 -1.63 4.39 3.35
N ILE A 65 -0.51 4.62 4.05
CA ILE A 65 0.82 4.75 3.43
C ILE A 65 1.20 3.49 2.67
N PHE A 66 0.94 2.31 3.24
CA PHE A 66 1.20 1.03 2.60
C PHE A 66 0.38 0.87 1.31
N ILE A 67 -0.92 1.17 1.34
CA ILE A 67 -1.80 1.10 0.15
C ILE A 67 -1.27 2.03 -0.95
N PHE A 68 -0.92 3.28 -0.59
CA PHE A 68 -0.30 4.23 -1.51
C PHE A 68 0.98 3.67 -2.13
N HIS A 69 1.91 3.20 -1.29
CA HIS A 69 3.20 2.71 -1.76
C HIS A 69 3.04 1.48 -2.67
N PHE A 70 2.23 0.52 -2.25
CA PHE A 70 1.97 -0.70 -3.02
C PHE A 70 1.39 -0.37 -4.40
N ALA A 71 0.35 0.48 -4.46
CA ALA A 71 -0.28 0.85 -5.72
C ALA A 71 0.71 1.52 -6.68
N TYR A 72 1.54 2.45 -6.19
CA TYR A 72 2.57 3.08 -7.03
C TYR A 72 3.63 2.10 -7.50
N CYS A 73 4.12 1.21 -6.62
CA CYS A 73 5.14 0.23 -6.98
C CYS A 73 4.68 -0.67 -8.14
N ILE A 74 3.48 -1.24 -8.05
CA ILE A 74 2.98 -2.17 -9.07
C ILE A 74 2.52 -1.45 -10.35
N SER A 75 2.10 -0.19 -10.26
CA SER A 75 1.78 0.62 -11.43
C SER A 75 3.03 1.08 -12.18
N LEU A 76 4.14 1.32 -11.46
CA LEU A 76 5.43 1.66 -12.07
C LEU A 76 6.12 0.44 -12.65
N ASN A 77 6.10 -0.69 -11.94
CA ASN A 77 6.66 -1.94 -12.40
C ASN A 77 5.79 -3.13 -11.97
N PRO A 78 4.92 -3.64 -12.87
CA PRO A 78 4.04 -4.77 -12.57
C PRO A 78 4.80 -6.06 -12.24
N HIS A 79 6.03 -6.25 -12.74
CA HIS A 79 6.77 -7.48 -12.53
C HIS A 79 7.25 -7.68 -11.08
N TYR A 80 7.19 -6.67 -10.21
CA TYR A 80 7.52 -6.82 -8.79
C TYR A 80 6.61 -7.79 -8.03
N ILE A 81 5.46 -8.12 -8.60
CA ILE A 81 4.50 -9.06 -8.03
C ILE A 81 4.31 -10.31 -8.89
N MET A 82 5.15 -10.51 -9.90
CA MET A 82 5.10 -11.68 -10.76
C MET A 82 5.42 -12.96 -9.98
N ALA A 83 4.64 -14.00 -10.24
CA ALA A 83 4.91 -15.33 -9.71
C ALA A 83 6.21 -15.89 -10.30
N SER A 84 6.88 -16.77 -9.56
CA SER A 84 8.18 -17.31 -10.01
C SER A 84 8.03 -18.41 -11.05
N ASP A 85 6.82 -18.94 -11.28
CA ASP A 85 6.55 -20.08 -12.16
C ASP A 85 7.21 -19.94 -13.55
N TYR A 86 7.11 -18.75 -14.14
CA TYR A 86 7.74 -18.46 -15.43
C TYR A 86 9.28 -18.54 -15.36
N THR A 87 9.90 -17.89 -14.36
CA THR A 87 11.36 -17.87 -14.20
C THR A 87 11.89 -19.23 -13.79
N ASP A 88 11.19 -19.93 -12.90
CA ASP A 88 11.56 -21.26 -12.40
C ASP A 88 11.55 -22.29 -13.54
N ALA A 89 10.58 -22.22 -14.46
CA ALA A 89 10.55 -23.05 -15.65
C ALA A 89 11.76 -22.80 -16.55
N LEU A 90 12.10 -21.52 -16.81
CA LEU A 90 13.27 -21.17 -17.61
C LEU A 90 14.58 -21.63 -16.98
N ASP A 91 14.75 -21.44 -15.67
CA ASP A 91 15.93 -21.84 -14.92
C ASP A 91 16.11 -23.37 -14.92
N CYS A 92 14.99 -24.12 -14.97
CA CYS A 92 14.99 -25.57 -15.09
C CYS A 92 15.11 -26.08 -16.54
N GLY A 93 15.23 -25.19 -17.54
CA GLY A 93 15.24 -25.57 -18.96
C GLY A 93 13.91 -26.16 -19.45
N MET A 94 12.82 -25.91 -18.75
CA MET A 94 11.47 -26.33 -19.08
C MET A 94 10.75 -25.25 -19.90
N PRO A 95 9.82 -25.61 -20.80
CA PRO A 95 8.95 -24.63 -21.44
C PRO A 95 7.99 -24.03 -20.40
N PRO A 96 7.95 -22.70 -20.22
CA PRO A 96 7.03 -22.06 -19.29
C PRO A 96 5.58 -22.23 -19.74
N GLU A 97 4.65 -22.28 -18.77
CA GLU A 97 3.23 -22.34 -19.07
C GLU A 97 2.78 -21.05 -19.75
N LYS A 98 1.89 -21.17 -20.74
CA LYS A 98 1.40 -20.03 -21.50
C LYS A 98 0.68 -19.04 -20.59
N GLY A 99 1.16 -17.80 -20.52
CA GLY A 99 0.57 -16.73 -19.71
C GLY A 99 1.12 -16.66 -18.28
N SER A 100 2.02 -17.57 -17.89
CA SER A 100 2.66 -17.57 -16.56
C SER A 100 3.50 -16.32 -16.30
N GLU A 101 3.95 -15.63 -17.36
CA GLU A 101 4.63 -14.34 -17.29
C GLU A 101 3.77 -13.20 -16.70
N CYS A 102 2.45 -13.39 -16.64
CA CYS A 102 1.49 -12.42 -16.13
C CYS A 102 0.86 -12.83 -14.80
N TRP A 103 1.24 -13.97 -14.21
CA TRP A 103 0.63 -14.43 -12.96
C TRP A 103 1.09 -13.63 -11.76
N VAL A 104 0.17 -13.32 -10.86
CA VAL A 104 0.48 -12.64 -9.60
C VAL A 104 0.91 -13.66 -8.55
N ALA A 105 2.02 -13.39 -7.87
CA ALA A 105 2.52 -14.22 -6.80
C ALA A 105 1.48 -14.32 -5.64
N PRO A 106 1.29 -15.50 -5.02
CA PRO A 106 0.24 -15.69 -4.00
C PRO A 106 0.31 -14.72 -2.81
N PHE A 107 1.51 -14.26 -2.43
CA PHE A 107 1.66 -13.27 -1.36
C PHE A 107 1.12 -11.90 -1.77
N ALA A 108 1.35 -11.49 -3.02
CA ALA A 108 0.91 -10.20 -3.54
C ALA A 108 -0.61 -10.18 -3.71
N GLN A 109 -1.21 -11.27 -4.20
CA GLN A 109 -2.67 -11.42 -4.28
C GLN A 109 -3.31 -11.30 -2.88
N LYS A 110 -2.79 -12.03 -1.87
CA LYS A 110 -3.29 -11.94 -0.48
C LYS A 110 -3.21 -10.52 0.09
N ILE A 111 -2.14 -9.79 -0.20
CA ILE A 111 -1.97 -8.40 0.21
C ILE A 111 -3.00 -7.51 -0.49
N PHE A 112 -3.15 -7.67 -1.80
CA PHE A 112 -4.08 -6.90 -2.61
C PHE A 112 -5.52 -7.09 -2.13
N ASP A 113 -5.97 -8.34 -1.93
CA ASP A 113 -7.31 -8.65 -1.43
C ASP A 113 -7.57 -8.04 -0.05
N LYS A 114 -6.61 -8.22 0.86
CA LYS A 114 -6.76 -7.80 2.26
C LYS A 114 -6.76 -6.29 2.44
N TYR A 115 -5.88 -5.57 1.75
CA TYR A 115 -5.64 -4.16 2.02
C TYR A 115 -6.23 -3.22 0.98
N ILE A 116 -6.30 -3.65 -0.28
CA ILE A 116 -6.67 -2.77 -1.40
C ILE A 116 -8.12 -3.04 -1.81
N LYS A 117 -8.44 -4.28 -2.19
CA LYS A 117 -9.81 -4.68 -2.60
C LYS A 117 -10.84 -4.40 -1.51
N THR A 118 -10.48 -4.69 -0.25
CA THR A 118 -11.37 -4.51 0.90
C THR A 118 -11.58 -3.03 1.28
N ARG A 119 -10.58 -2.15 1.12
CA ARG A 119 -10.64 -0.76 1.64
C ARG A 119 -10.83 0.31 0.58
N CYS A 120 -10.34 0.05 -0.64
CA CYS A 120 -10.33 0.97 -1.75
C CYS A 120 -10.76 0.23 -3.03
N PRO A 121 -12.03 -0.20 -3.13
CA PRO A 121 -12.50 -1.02 -4.26
C PRO A 121 -12.32 -0.31 -5.61
N ASP A 122 -12.47 1.02 -5.66
CA ASP A 122 -12.27 1.78 -6.90
C ASP A 122 -10.81 1.78 -7.35
N LEU A 123 -9.86 1.85 -6.39
CA LEU A 123 -8.43 1.72 -6.67
C LEU A 123 -8.09 0.29 -7.12
N ALA A 124 -8.69 -0.72 -6.49
CA ALA A 124 -8.53 -2.11 -6.89
C ALA A 124 -8.99 -2.33 -8.34
N ALA A 125 -10.16 -1.80 -8.70
CA ALA A 125 -10.69 -1.87 -10.06
C ALA A 125 -9.77 -1.16 -11.07
N TYR A 126 -9.21 -0.01 -10.69
CA TYR A 126 -8.22 0.68 -11.52
C TYR A 126 -6.95 -0.16 -11.74
N ILE A 127 -6.41 -0.76 -10.67
CA ILE A 127 -5.23 -1.62 -10.76
C ILE A 127 -5.52 -2.81 -11.68
N ILE A 128 -6.63 -3.54 -11.47
CA ILE A 128 -6.99 -4.70 -12.29
C ILE A 128 -7.12 -4.33 -13.77
N LYS A 129 -7.68 -3.14 -14.07
CA LYS A 129 -7.89 -2.69 -15.44
C LYS A 129 -6.61 -2.23 -16.15
N ASN A 130 -5.67 -1.63 -15.42
CA ASN A 130 -4.51 -0.95 -16.00
C ASN A 130 -3.17 -1.66 -15.72
N ASN A 131 -3.18 -2.79 -15.00
CA ASN A 131 -1.99 -3.58 -14.74
C ASN A 131 -1.88 -4.75 -15.73
N ALA A 132 -0.66 -5.08 -16.16
CA ALA A 132 -0.41 -6.22 -17.06
C ALA A 132 -0.49 -7.58 -16.35
N MET A 133 -0.48 -7.59 -15.01
CA MET A 133 -0.58 -8.79 -14.19
C MET A 133 -2.04 -9.20 -13.97
N GLN A 134 -2.28 -10.50 -13.90
CA GLN A 134 -3.58 -11.11 -13.70
C GLN A 134 -3.91 -11.21 -12.22
N PHE A 135 -4.53 -10.15 -11.69
CA PHE A 135 -5.13 -10.16 -10.36
C PHE A 135 -6.51 -10.85 -10.38
N ASP A 136 -6.85 -11.56 -9.30
CA ASP A 136 -8.18 -12.15 -9.05
C ASP A 136 -9.17 -11.17 -8.39
#